data_AF-A0A940D5R5-F1
#
_entry.id   AF-A0A940D5R5-F1
#
_cell.length_a   1.000
_cell.length_b   1.000
_cell.length_c   1.000
_cell.angle_alpha   90.00
_cell.angle_beta   90.00
_cell.angle_gamma   90.00
#
_symmetry.space_group_name_H-M   'P 1'
#
loop_
_entity.id
_entity.type
_entity.pdbx_description
1 polymer ?
#
loop_
_entity_poly.entity_id
_entity_poly.type
_entity_poly.pdbx_seq_one_letter_code
_entity_poly.pdbx_strand_id
1 'polypeptide(L)'
;MAHEVEYLTKLINQLDAPESIKKLFEIQQKQAELGGGFYGLIPDSIKGVEEIPIPNTSTNFTKLISYLLSIRDEQRRTITDMGFPVSFSGENYVPKEVKHCSRIKISLELSTIRQVLEFFARENPTLNEARKIANGEIFTEMIKHRNSLGYVPGPVFTTEFLTQFLFLGAVKEPIYEIWRWLSPWNFFDFADIAYNRADYERVLNELEKNRGNIEMYISSRIEKYVPEDFEFKEHFAFSVGWAIRGWATGKYGGINIEHVKDNYDFLLNTIAHETFHRIQAMLYPGNEGKEFKMFEKPLKDKAMDALYKAMTYVFLEGTATYIQKGGFLEENLPNVQKGVALFKELYKTVFQYKKYEKLEELLNRGLRSNGPFYVLGHYMAHVIDKKFGNRAIANCLEKGSPEFFRLFIVTTEGKIFSKETLAAFQKIEIAS
;
A
#
# COMPACT_ATOMS: atom_id res chain seq x y z
N MET A 1 12.79 1.84 -28.41
CA MET A 1 12.29 2.41 -29.67
C MET A 1 12.21 1.40 -30.83
N ALA A 2 13.30 0.95 -31.48
CA ALA A 2 13.20 0.06 -32.66
C ALA A 2 12.43 -1.25 -32.38
N HIS A 3 12.76 -1.95 -31.29
CA HIS A 3 12.05 -3.16 -30.86
C HIS A 3 10.59 -2.91 -30.47
N GLU A 4 10.26 -1.72 -29.93
CA GLU A 4 8.88 -1.37 -29.54
C GLU A 4 8.01 -1.09 -30.77
N VAL A 5 8.57 -0.41 -31.78
CA VAL A 5 7.89 -0.18 -33.06
C VAL A 5 7.62 -1.51 -33.77
N GLU A 6 8.59 -2.41 -33.79
CA GLU A 6 8.44 -3.76 -34.37
C GLU A 6 7.35 -4.56 -33.64
N TYR A 7 7.36 -4.55 -32.30
CA TYR A 7 6.37 -5.23 -31.48
C TYR A 7 4.94 -4.71 -31.74
N LEU A 8 4.75 -3.38 -31.70
CA LEU A 8 3.46 -2.77 -32.00
C LEU A 8 3.01 -3.05 -33.44
N THR A 9 3.95 -2.99 -34.40
CA THR A 9 3.65 -3.27 -35.80
C THR A 9 3.09 -4.68 -35.97
N LYS A 10 3.71 -5.66 -35.31
CA LYS A 10 3.23 -7.04 -35.30
C LYS A 10 1.81 -7.13 -34.73
N LEU A 11 1.54 -6.53 -33.58
CA LEU A 11 0.23 -6.60 -32.92
C LEU A 11 -0.87 -5.91 -33.75
N ILE A 12 -0.59 -4.73 -34.29
CA ILE A 12 -1.57 -3.98 -35.10
C ILE A 12 -1.94 -4.76 -36.36
N ASN A 13 -0.97 -5.42 -37.01
CA ASN A 13 -1.21 -6.24 -38.19
C ASN A 13 -1.98 -7.54 -37.89
N GLN A 14 -2.11 -7.93 -36.62
CA GLN A 14 -2.89 -9.10 -36.19
C GLN A 14 -4.34 -8.75 -35.81
N LEU A 15 -4.72 -7.47 -35.82
CA LEU A 15 -6.10 -7.06 -35.57
C LEU A 15 -7.01 -7.52 -36.73
N ASP A 16 -8.21 -7.99 -36.39
CA ASP A 16 -9.20 -8.48 -37.39
C ASP A 16 -9.57 -7.43 -38.45
N ALA A 17 -9.52 -6.16 -38.07
CA ALA A 17 -9.75 -5.00 -38.94
C ALA A 17 -9.00 -3.77 -38.41
N PRO A 18 -8.55 -2.84 -39.27
CA PRO A 18 -7.90 -1.60 -38.86
C PRO A 18 -8.68 -0.81 -37.80
N GLU A 19 -10.01 -0.74 -37.94
CA GLU A 19 -10.92 -0.05 -37.04
C GLU A 19 -10.95 -0.65 -35.63
N SER A 20 -10.53 -1.91 -35.46
CA SER A 20 -10.51 -2.58 -34.16
C SER A 20 -9.61 -1.87 -33.15
N ILE A 21 -8.66 -1.05 -33.60
CA ILE A 21 -7.84 -0.23 -32.70
C ILE A 21 -8.68 0.75 -31.85
N LYS A 22 -9.85 1.18 -32.35
CA LYS A 22 -10.75 2.08 -31.61
C LYS A 22 -11.30 1.44 -30.33
N LYS A 23 -11.30 0.11 -30.22
CA LYS A 23 -11.67 -0.63 -29.00
C LYS A 23 -10.78 -0.28 -27.80
N LEU A 24 -9.57 0.27 -27.99
CA LEU A 24 -8.74 0.75 -26.87
C LEU A 24 -9.48 1.79 -26.02
N PHE A 25 -10.28 2.67 -26.65
CA PHE A 25 -11.08 3.64 -25.92
C PHE A 25 -12.18 2.95 -25.09
N GLU A 26 -12.88 1.97 -25.66
CA GLU A 26 -13.90 1.18 -24.95
C GLU A 26 -13.31 0.43 -23.75
N ILE A 27 -12.11 -0.14 -23.92
CA ILE A 27 -11.38 -0.84 -22.84
C ILE A 27 -11.05 0.14 -21.71
N GLN A 28 -10.56 1.34 -22.01
CA GLN A 28 -10.28 2.38 -21.01
C GLN A 28 -11.55 2.76 -20.23
N GLN A 29 -12.65 3.01 -20.93
CA GLN A 29 -13.93 3.35 -20.28
C GLN A 29 -14.40 2.21 -19.36
N LYS A 30 -14.36 0.97 -19.86
CA LYS A 30 -14.75 -0.19 -19.06
C LYS A 30 -13.86 -0.40 -17.84
N GLN A 31 -12.55 -0.16 -17.95
CA GLN A 31 -11.64 -0.21 -16.79
C GLN A 31 -12.03 0.82 -15.72
N ALA A 32 -12.39 2.04 -16.13
CA ALA A 32 -12.86 3.08 -15.20
C ALA A 32 -14.21 2.71 -14.55
N GLU A 33 -15.16 2.20 -15.34
CA GLU A 33 -16.47 1.72 -14.85
C GLU A 33 -16.34 0.59 -13.81
N LEU A 34 -15.31 -0.25 -13.93
CA LEU A 34 -15.07 -1.40 -13.06
C LEU A 34 -14.18 -1.10 -11.84
N GLY A 35 -13.88 0.16 -11.52
CA GLY A 35 -13.06 0.46 -10.33
C GLY A 35 -11.55 0.47 -10.54
N GLY A 36 -11.08 0.23 -11.77
CA GLY A 36 -9.67 0.23 -12.15
C GLY A 36 -9.22 1.50 -12.87
N GLY A 37 -10.06 2.55 -12.88
CA GLY A 37 -9.68 3.85 -13.39
C GLY A 37 -8.61 4.53 -12.54
N PHE A 38 -7.98 5.58 -13.06
CA PHE A 38 -6.94 6.31 -12.34
C PHE A 38 -7.48 7.51 -11.55
N TYR A 39 -8.76 7.87 -11.73
CA TYR A 39 -9.50 8.86 -10.95
C TYR A 39 -8.78 10.19 -10.72
N GLY A 40 -8.09 10.68 -11.75
CA GLY A 40 -7.34 11.94 -11.70
C GLY A 40 -5.99 11.85 -10.98
N LEU A 41 -5.60 10.68 -10.45
CA LEU A 41 -4.20 10.42 -10.07
C LEU A 41 -3.32 10.38 -11.32
N ILE A 42 -3.84 9.79 -12.40
CA ILE A 42 -3.25 9.84 -13.73
C ILE A 42 -4.34 10.27 -14.72
N PRO A 43 -4.04 11.17 -15.67
CA PRO A 43 -4.97 11.51 -16.73
C PRO A 43 -5.30 10.29 -17.59
N ASP A 44 -6.56 10.18 -18.01
CA ASP A 44 -6.95 9.21 -19.04
C ASP A 44 -6.07 9.37 -20.28
N SER A 45 -5.48 8.27 -20.75
CA SER A 45 -4.53 8.27 -21.86
C SER A 45 -5.17 8.60 -23.22
N ILE A 46 -6.44 8.25 -23.40
CA ILE A 46 -7.19 8.46 -24.65
C ILE A 46 -8.38 9.36 -24.30
N LYS A 47 -8.46 10.58 -24.85
CA LYS A 47 -9.54 11.53 -24.49
C LYS A 47 -10.82 11.29 -25.29
N GLY A 48 -10.69 10.71 -26.50
CA GLY A 48 -11.84 10.35 -27.31
C GLY A 48 -11.50 9.31 -28.38
N VAL A 49 -12.51 8.55 -28.80
CA VAL A 49 -12.38 7.53 -29.83
C VAL A 49 -11.86 8.08 -31.18
N GLU A 50 -12.15 9.34 -31.49
CA GLU A 50 -11.73 9.99 -32.73
C GLU A 50 -10.27 10.43 -32.74
N GLU A 51 -9.58 10.41 -31.60
CA GLU A 51 -8.15 10.72 -31.52
C GLU A 51 -7.28 9.56 -32.02
N ILE A 52 -7.81 8.33 -32.00
CA ILE A 52 -7.07 7.11 -32.35
C ILE A 52 -6.96 7.01 -33.88
N PRO A 53 -5.76 7.13 -34.49
CA PRO A 53 -5.60 7.01 -35.93
C PRO A 53 -5.92 5.59 -36.41
N ILE A 54 -6.76 5.48 -37.45
CA ILE A 54 -7.08 4.17 -38.06
C ILE A 54 -5.97 3.79 -39.05
N PRO A 55 -5.31 2.64 -38.91
CA PRO A 55 -4.13 2.26 -39.70
C PRO A 55 -4.49 1.75 -41.12
N ASN A 56 -5.36 2.45 -41.84
CA ASN A 56 -5.83 2.10 -43.19
C ASN A 56 -4.90 2.58 -44.33
N THR A 57 -3.85 3.33 -44.00
CA THR A 57 -2.80 3.81 -44.91
C THR A 57 -1.46 3.79 -44.20
N SER A 58 -0.34 3.73 -44.92
CA SER A 58 1.00 3.79 -44.31
C SER A 58 1.22 5.04 -43.45
N THR A 59 0.68 6.19 -43.89
CA THR A 59 0.74 7.43 -43.12
C THR A 59 -0.02 7.33 -41.80
N ASN A 60 -1.24 6.79 -41.81
CA ASN A 60 -2.02 6.64 -40.59
C ASN A 60 -1.47 5.53 -39.68
N PHE A 61 -0.85 4.50 -40.25
CA PHE A 61 -0.13 3.48 -39.49
C PHE A 61 1.01 4.11 -38.68
N THR A 62 1.86 4.91 -39.31
CA THR A 62 2.94 5.64 -38.61
C THR A 62 2.39 6.60 -37.55
N LYS A 63 1.28 7.30 -37.85
CA LYS A 63 0.61 8.17 -36.85
C LYS A 63 0.11 7.37 -35.64
N LEU A 64 -0.49 6.20 -35.85
CA LEU A 64 -0.96 5.34 -34.78
C LEU A 64 0.21 4.86 -33.90
N ILE A 65 1.31 4.40 -34.50
CA ILE A 65 2.51 3.99 -33.77
C ILE A 65 3.03 5.12 -32.88
N SER A 66 3.21 6.32 -33.45
CA SER A 66 3.66 7.50 -32.71
C SER A 66 2.68 7.88 -31.59
N TYR A 67 1.38 7.79 -31.83
CA TYR A 67 0.34 8.05 -30.84
C TYR A 67 0.44 7.09 -29.64
N LEU A 68 0.51 5.78 -29.89
CA LEU A 68 0.60 4.76 -28.84
C LEU A 68 1.93 4.86 -28.05
N LEU A 69 3.04 5.15 -28.72
CA LEU A 69 4.33 5.41 -28.05
C LEU A 69 4.24 6.62 -27.11
N SER A 70 3.62 7.71 -27.57
CA SER A 70 3.47 8.92 -26.75
C SER A 70 2.64 8.67 -25.49
N ILE A 71 1.54 7.90 -25.62
CA ILE A 71 0.74 7.47 -24.48
C ILE A 71 1.59 6.67 -23.49
N ARG A 72 2.31 5.66 -23.98
CA ARG A 72 3.13 4.80 -23.11
C ARG A 72 4.18 5.61 -22.36
N ASP A 73 4.89 6.51 -23.05
CA ASP A 73 5.93 7.33 -22.44
C ASP A 73 5.37 8.28 -21.37
N GLU A 74 4.21 8.91 -21.65
CA GLU A 74 3.53 9.78 -20.69
C GLU A 74 3.04 9.02 -19.46
N GLN A 75 2.39 7.87 -19.66
CA GLN A 75 1.87 7.03 -18.58
C GLN A 75 3.01 6.50 -17.71
N ARG A 76 4.07 5.95 -18.32
CA ARG A 76 5.24 5.44 -17.57
C ARG A 76 5.93 6.52 -16.78
N ARG A 77 6.09 7.73 -17.35
CA ARG A 77 6.67 8.87 -16.64
C ARG A 77 5.81 9.24 -15.43
N THR A 78 4.50 9.42 -15.63
CA THR A 78 3.57 9.79 -14.57
C THR A 78 3.58 8.77 -13.42
N ILE A 79 3.53 7.47 -13.75
CA ILE A 79 3.56 6.37 -12.78
C ILE A 79 4.90 6.35 -12.01
N THR A 80 6.02 6.60 -12.71
CA THR A 80 7.35 6.68 -12.09
C THR A 80 7.46 7.88 -11.13
N ASP A 81 6.93 9.04 -11.53
CA ASP A 81 6.91 10.26 -10.72
C ASP A 81 6.07 10.09 -9.45
N MET A 82 5.08 9.18 -9.48
CA MET A 82 4.30 8.75 -8.32
C MET A 82 5.02 7.74 -7.42
N GLY A 83 6.24 7.31 -7.78
CA GLY A 83 7.06 6.39 -7.02
C GLY A 83 6.70 4.91 -7.17
N PHE A 84 5.98 4.54 -8.24
CA PHE A 84 5.77 3.14 -8.60
C PHE A 84 6.99 2.63 -9.38
N PRO A 85 7.57 1.48 -9.00
CA PRO A 85 8.71 0.92 -9.72
C PRO A 85 8.24 0.38 -11.08
N VAL A 86 8.73 0.91 -12.20
CA VAL A 86 8.32 0.46 -13.55
C VAL A 86 9.26 -0.58 -14.17
N SER A 87 10.29 -1.01 -13.45
CA SER A 87 11.32 -1.96 -13.87
C SER A 87 11.88 -2.74 -12.69
N PHE A 88 12.33 -3.97 -12.95
CA PHE A 88 13.12 -4.77 -12.02
C PHE A 88 14.59 -4.33 -12.05
N SER A 89 15.29 -4.38 -10.92
CA SER A 89 16.73 -4.13 -10.85
C SER A 89 17.57 -5.34 -11.27
N GLY A 90 16.97 -6.53 -11.33
CA GLY A 90 17.66 -7.80 -11.55
C GLY A 90 18.38 -8.34 -10.31
N GLU A 91 18.15 -7.73 -9.14
CA GLU A 91 18.86 -8.09 -7.92
C GLU A 91 18.31 -9.39 -7.30
N ASN A 92 19.20 -10.14 -6.65
CA ASN A 92 18.84 -11.31 -5.86
C ASN A 92 18.73 -10.96 -4.38
N TYR A 93 18.03 -11.79 -3.62
CA TYR A 93 17.94 -11.58 -2.19
C TYR A 93 19.29 -11.80 -1.51
N VAL A 94 19.68 -10.88 -0.64
CA VAL A 94 20.87 -11.02 0.21
C VAL A 94 20.40 -11.40 1.62
N PRO A 95 20.72 -12.61 2.12
CA PRO A 95 20.37 -13.04 3.46
C PRO A 95 20.82 -12.05 4.53
N LYS A 96 19.92 -11.78 5.48
CA LYS A 96 20.20 -10.89 6.61
C LYS A 96 20.72 -11.70 7.80
N GLU A 97 21.50 -11.03 8.65
CA GLU A 97 21.84 -11.60 9.96
C GLU A 97 20.56 -11.71 10.81
N VAL A 98 20.32 -12.90 11.36
CA VAL A 98 19.11 -13.20 12.12
C VAL A 98 19.45 -13.58 13.55
N LYS A 99 18.70 -13.04 14.51
CA LYS A 99 18.71 -13.51 15.89
C LYS A 99 17.62 -14.55 16.05
N HIS A 100 17.85 -15.52 16.93
CA HIS A 100 16.82 -16.50 17.25
C HIS A 100 15.60 -15.82 17.86
N CYS A 101 14.42 -16.22 17.40
CA CYS A 101 13.12 -15.68 17.74
C CYS A 101 12.14 -16.85 17.78
N SER A 102 11.23 -16.86 18.75
CA SER A 102 10.38 -18.03 19.01
C SER A 102 8.92 -17.68 19.23
N ARG A 103 8.62 -16.45 19.66
CA ARG A 103 7.28 -16.03 20.09
C ARG A 103 6.51 -15.37 18.96
N ILE A 104 7.22 -14.67 18.08
CA ILE A 104 6.65 -14.09 16.85
C ILE A 104 6.99 -15.01 15.69
N LYS A 105 5.98 -15.49 14.97
CA LYS A 105 6.15 -16.36 13.81
C LYS A 105 5.37 -15.81 12.63
N ILE A 106 6.09 -15.49 11.58
CA ILE A 106 5.52 -15.03 10.31
C ILE A 106 5.76 -16.12 9.29
N SER A 107 4.74 -16.41 8.49
CA SER A 107 4.81 -17.35 7.38
C SER A 107 4.38 -16.64 6.11
N LEU A 108 5.23 -16.64 5.08
CA LEU A 108 4.89 -16.00 3.81
C LEU A 108 3.87 -16.84 3.04
N GLU A 109 2.79 -16.22 2.57
CA GLU A 109 1.79 -16.88 1.72
C GLU A 109 1.95 -16.40 0.27
N LEU A 110 2.63 -17.22 -0.54
CA LEU A 110 3.00 -16.91 -1.93
C LEU A 110 2.08 -17.56 -2.96
N SER A 111 1.19 -18.46 -2.55
CA SER A 111 0.43 -19.30 -3.48
C SER A 111 -0.50 -18.51 -4.40
N THR A 112 -1.09 -17.41 -3.92
CA THR A 112 -1.97 -16.57 -4.73
C THR A 112 -1.24 -15.97 -5.93
N ILE A 113 -0.02 -15.45 -5.76
CA ILE A 113 0.75 -14.91 -6.90
C ILE A 113 1.19 -16.04 -7.83
N ARG A 114 1.58 -17.21 -7.30
CA ARG A 114 1.90 -18.37 -8.15
C ARG A 114 0.72 -18.75 -9.04
N GLN A 115 -0.49 -18.80 -8.49
CA GLN A 115 -1.70 -19.07 -9.27
C GLN A 115 -1.95 -18.01 -10.35
N VAL A 116 -1.69 -16.73 -10.07
CA VAL A 116 -1.77 -15.66 -11.07
C VAL A 116 -0.75 -15.88 -12.18
N LEU A 117 0.52 -16.10 -11.86
CA LEU A 117 1.58 -16.31 -12.87
C LEU A 117 1.30 -17.55 -13.73
N GLU A 118 0.87 -18.65 -13.11
CA GLU A 118 0.45 -19.87 -13.80
C GLU A 118 -0.74 -19.62 -14.73
N PHE A 119 -1.71 -18.81 -14.32
CA PHE A 119 -2.84 -18.43 -15.15
C PHE A 119 -2.42 -17.60 -16.37
N PHE A 120 -1.48 -16.67 -16.20
CA PHE A 120 -0.98 -15.79 -17.27
C PHE A 120 -0.07 -16.51 -18.26
N ALA A 121 0.50 -17.65 -17.86
CA ALA A 121 1.28 -18.55 -18.71
C ALA A 121 0.43 -19.44 -19.63
N ARG A 122 -0.89 -19.48 -19.44
CA ARG A 122 -1.78 -20.34 -20.24
C ARG A 122 -1.98 -19.76 -21.64
N GLU A 123 -2.06 -20.67 -22.62
CA GLU A 123 -2.43 -20.35 -24.00
C GLU A 123 -3.90 -19.89 -24.08
N ASN A 124 -4.79 -20.57 -23.37
CA ASN A 124 -6.24 -20.34 -23.43
C ASN A 124 -6.80 -20.10 -22.01
N PRO A 125 -6.55 -18.93 -21.41
CA PRO A 125 -7.13 -18.59 -20.10
C PRO A 125 -8.65 -18.49 -20.19
N THR A 126 -9.37 -18.93 -19.15
CA THR A 126 -10.83 -18.84 -19.11
C THR A 126 -11.34 -17.92 -18.00
N LEU A 127 -12.51 -17.31 -18.21
CA LEU A 127 -13.15 -16.46 -17.20
C LEU A 127 -13.47 -17.22 -15.90
N ASN A 128 -13.83 -18.51 -16.00
CA ASN A 128 -14.11 -19.34 -14.83
C ASN A 128 -12.87 -19.58 -13.96
N GLU A 129 -11.69 -19.68 -14.57
CA GLU A 129 -10.44 -19.84 -13.84
C GLU A 129 -9.99 -18.54 -13.19
N ALA A 130 -10.11 -17.42 -13.92
CA ALA A 130 -9.94 -16.08 -13.34
C ALA A 130 -10.86 -15.88 -12.13
N ARG A 131 -12.12 -16.34 -12.22
CA ARG A 131 -13.10 -16.25 -11.13
C ARG A 131 -12.68 -17.06 -9.90
N LYS A 132 -12.12 -18.25 -10.09
CA LYS A 132 -11.61 -19.07 -8.98
C LYS A 132 -10.47 -18.36 -8.25
N ILE A 133 -9.55 -17.75 -8.99
CA ILE A 133 -8.44 -16.98 -8.42
C ILE A 133 -8.97 -15.75 -7.68
N ALA A 134 -9.84 -14.95 -8.32
CA ALA A 134 -10.39 -13.72 -7.75
C ALA A 134 -11.22 -13.95 -6.47
N ASN A 135 -11.96 -15.06 -6.40
CA ASN A 135 -12.70 -15.47 -5.20
C ASN A 135 -11.83 -16.16 -4.15
N GLY A 136 -10.52 -16.26 -4.39
CA GLY A 136 -9.55 -16.68 -3.40
C GLY A 136 -9.60 -15.77 -2.18
N GLU A 137 -9.30 -16.36 -1.03
CA GLU A 137 -9.45 -15.70 0.26
C GLU A 137 -8.60 -14.42 0.40
N ILE A 138 -7.35 -14.48 -0.08
CA ILE A 138 -6.42 -13.34 -0.06
C ILE A 138 -6.96 -12.16 -0.85
N PHE A 139 -7.47 -12.39 -2.06
CA PHE A 139 -8.04 -11.31 -2.86
C PHE A 139 -9.33 -10.77 -2.25
N THR A 140 -10.16 -11.61 -1.64
CA THR A 140 -11.36 -11.16 -0.94
C THR A 140 -11.03 -10.23 0.23
N GLU A 141 -10.02 -10.57 1.03
CA GLU A 141 -9.57 -9.73 2.15
C GLU A 141 -8.86 -8.45 1.67
N MET A 142 -8.05 -8.52 0.61
CA MET A 142 -7.46 -7.34 -0.04
C MET A 142 -8.56 -6.37 -0.52
N ILE A 143 -9.60 -6.87 -1.18
CA ILE A 143 -10.74 -6.07 -1.66
C ILE A 143 -11.51 -5.45 -0.48
N LYS A 144 -11.74 -6.22 0.59
CA LYS A 144 -12.37 -5.74 1.83
C LYS A 144 -11.58 -4.56 2.41
N HIS A 145 -10.26 -4.68 2.50
CA HIS A 145 -9.40 -3.59 2.96
C HIS A 145 -9.51 -2.38 2.02
N ARG A 146 -9.32 -2.57 0.71
CA ARG A 146 -9.41 -1.49 -0.29
C ARG A 146 -10.72 -0.70 -0.16
N ASN A 147 -11.85 -1.40 -0.06
CA ASN A 147 -13.17 -0.76 0.04
C ASN A 147 -13.40 -0.06 1.38
N SER A 148 -12.61 -0.36 2.42
CA SER A 148 -12.65 0.36 3.70
C SER A 148 -11.85 1.68 3.66
N LEU A 149 -10.98 1.87 2.67
CA LEU A 149 -10.19 3.08 2.53
C LEU A 149 -11.05 4.21 1.95
N GLY A 150 -11.38 5.20 2.79
CA GLY A 150 -12.20 6.34 2.40
C GLY A 150 -11.59 7.25 1.33
N TYR A 151 -10.32 7.05 0.95
CA TYR A 151 -9.63 7.81 -0.09
C TYR A 151 -9.54 7.08 -1.44
N VAL A 152 -9.88 5.79 -1.51
CA VAL A 152 -9.90 5.07 -2.77
C VAL A 152 -11.26 5.30 -3.44
N PRO A 153 -11.29 5.94 -4.62
CA PRO A 153 -12.53 6.30 -5.29
C PRO A 153 -13.36 5.06 -5.68
N GLY A 154 -14.68 5.26 -5.73
CA GLY A 154 -15.62 4.23 -6.15
C GLY A 154 -15.51 3.88 -7.65
N PRO A 155 -16.23 2.84 -8.13
CA PRO A 155 -17.20 2.04 -7.40
C PRO A 155 -16.60 1.14 -6.32
N VAL A 156 -17.47 0.60 -5.45
CA VAL A 156 -17.13 -0.49 -4.53
C VAL A 156 -16.59 -1.65 -5.35
N PHE A 157 -15.35 -2.04 -5.10
CA PHE A 157 -14.67 -3.05 -5.89
C PHE A 157 -15.15 -4.45 -5.49
N THR A 158 -15.27 -5.35 -6.46
CA THR A 158 -15.81 -6.71 -6.24
C THR A 158 -14.90 -7.77 -6.81
N THR A 159 -15.05 -9.02 -6.37
CA THR A 159 -14.32 -10.14 -6.95
C THR A 159 -14.72 -10.40 -8.40
N GLU A 160 -15.94 -10.04 -8.83
CA GLU A 160 -16.32 -10.10 -10.24
C GLU A 160 -15.56 -9.06 -11.08
N PHE A 161 -15.36 -7.84 -10.56
CA PHE A 161 -14.51 -6.85 -11.26
C PHE A 161 -13.07 -7.34 -11.36
N LEU A 162 -12.51 -7.87 -10.27
CA LEU A 162 -11.19 -8.49 -10.28
C LEU A 162 -11.10 -9.67 -11.27
N THR A 163 -12.15 -10.48 -11.37
CA THR A 163 -12.25 -11.59 -12.34
C THR A 163 -12.09 -11.08 -13.77
N GLN A 164 -12.79 -9.99 -14.11
CA GLN A 164 -12.68 -9.37 -15.43
C GLN A 164 -11.24 -8.85 -15.69
N PHE A 165 -10.64 -8.17 -14.71
CA PHE A 165 -9.26 -7.66 -14.85
C PHE A 165 -8.22 -8.77 -14.99
N LEU A 166 -8.31 -9.84 -14.18
CA LEU A 166 -7.46 -11.01 -14.31
C LEU A 166 -7.59 -11.66 -15.70
N PHE A 167 -8.83 -11.88 -16.15
CA PHE A 167 -9.09 -12.50 -17.45
C PHE A 167 -8.56 -11.65 -18.60
N LEU A 168 -8.93 -10.36 -18.66
CA LEU A 168 -8.47 -9.45 -19.71
C LEU A 168 -6.96 -9.20 -19.66
N GLY A 169 -6.36 -9.25 -18.47
CA GLY A 169 -4.92 -9.23 -18.27
C GLY A 169 -4.19 -10.45 -18.85
N ALA A 170 -4.85 -11.61 -18.91
CA ALA A 170 -4.24 -12.86 -19.38
C ALA A 170 -4.49 -13.15 -20.87
N VAL A 171 -5.63 -12.72 -21.44
CA VAL A 171 -6.04 -13.00 -22.84
C VAL A 171 -5.01 -12.46 -23.84
N LYS A 172 -4.66 -13.28 -24.85
CA LYS A 172 -3.61 -13.00 -25.84
C LYS A 172 -4.10 -12.32 -27.13
N GLU A 173 -5.34 -11.81 -27.14
CA GLU A 173 -5.84 -11.06 -28.29
C GLU A 173 -5.04 -9.76 -28.48
N PRO A 174 -4.71 -9.37 -29.73
CA PRO A 174 -3.78 -8.27 -29.99
C PRO A 174 -4.22 -6.93 -29.38
N ILE A 175 -5.52 -6.65 -29.33
CA ILE A 175 -6.03 -5.41 -28.75
C ILE A 175 -5.76 -5.30 -27.24
N TYR A 176 -5.89 -6.40 -26.50
CA TYR A 176 -5.60 -6.44 -25.07
C TYR A 176 -4.09 -6.46 -24.80
N GLU A 177 -3.29 -7.09 -25.68
CA GLU A 177 -1.82 -6.97 -25.63
C GLU A 177 -1.35 -5.53 -25.80
N ILE A 178 -1.92 -4.78 -26.77
CA ILE A 178 -1.65 -3.36 -26.96
C ILE A 178 -2.06 -2.58 -25.71
N TRP A 179 -3.27 -2.81 -25.16
CA TRP A 179 -3.71 -2.11 -23.95
C TRP A 179 -2.77 -2.35 -22.78
N ARG A 180 -2.40 -3.61 -22.48
CA ARG A 180 -1.42 -3.90 -21.40
C ARG A 180 -0.08 -3.21 -21.65
N TRP A 181 0.35 -3.13 -22.90
CA TRP A 181 1.62 -2.51 -23.25
C TRP A 181 1.62 -1.00 -22.98
N LEU A 182 0.47 -0.33 -23.02
CA LEU A 182 0.43 1.13 -22.80
C LEU A 182 0.79 1.54 -21.38
N SER A 183 0.42 0.75 -20.36
CA SER A 183 0.66 1.13 -18.96
C SER A 183 0.74 -0.10 -18.04
N PRO A 184 1.70 -0.16 -17.09
CA PRO A 184 1.77 -1.23 -16.10
C PRO A 184 0.52 -1.27 -15.20
N TRP A 185 -0.20 -0.15 -15.04
CA TRP A 185 -1.40 -0.10 -14.21
C TRP A 185 -2.68 -0.56 -14.92
N ASN A 186 -2.60 -0.88 -16.21
CA ASN A 186 -3.75 -1.38 -16.94
C ASN A 186 -4.21 -2.73 -16.42
N PHE A 187 -5.54 -2.91 -16.44
CA PHE A 187 -6.22 -4.04 -15.82
C PHE A 187 -5.84 -4.23 -14.34
N PHE A 188 -5.91 -3.18 -13.53
CA PHE A 188 -5.71 -3.28 -12.08
C PHE A 188 -4.32 -3.84 -11.72
N ASP A 189 -3.29 -3.29 -12.35
CA ASP A 189 -1.87 -3.68 -12.25
C ASP A 189 -1.49 -5.06 -12.82
N PHE A 190 -2.45 -5.83 -13.34
CA PHE A 190 -2.14 -7.12 -13.98
C PHE A 190 -1.36 -6.99 -15.29
N ALA A 191 -1.38 -5.84 -15.96
CA ALA A 191 -0.53 -5.59 -17.12
C ALA A 191 0.97 -5.70 -16.76
N ASP A 192 1.36 -5.18 -15.58
CA ASP A 192 2.74 -5.27 -15.10
C ASP A 192 3.17 -6.73 -14.83
N ILE A 193 2.27 -7.53 -14.24
CA ILE A 193 2.48 -8.96 -14.01
C ILE A 193 2.63 -9.72 -15.34
N ALA A 194 1.77 -9.44 -16.33
CA ALA A 194 1.80 -10.09 -17.63
C ALA A 194 3.15 -9.87 -18.35
N TYR A 195 3.59 -8.60 -18.41
CA TYR A 195 4.80 -8.24 -19.14
C TYR A 195 6.08 -8.70 -18.46
N ASN A 196 6.08 -8.79 -17.13
CA ASN A 196 7.26 -9.15 -16.36
C ASN A 196 7.12 -10.50 -15.67
N ARG A 197 6.34 -11.44 -16.24
CA ARG A 197 6.04 -12.74 -15.64
C ARG A 197 7.30 -13.48 -15.19
N ALA A 198 8.33 -13.55 -16.04
CA ALA A 198 9.59 -14.23 -15.74
C ALA A 198 10.34 -13.59 -14.56
N ASP A 199 10.30 -12.27 -14.43
CA ASP A 199 10.91 -11.57 -13.30
C ASP A 199 10.14 -11.80 -12.00
N TYR A 200 8.80 -11.81 -12.04
CA TYR A 200 8.00 -12.19 -10.87
C TYR A 200 8.23 -13.65 -10.47
N GLU A 201 8.33 -14.57 -11.42
CA GLU A 201 8.69 -15.97 -11.13
C GLU A 201 10.06 -16.07 -10.45
N ARG A 202 11.05 -15.32 -10.95
CA ARG A 202 12.37 -15.21 -10.30
C ARG A 202 12.27 -14.69 -8.87
N VAL A 203 11.54 -13.59 -8.65
CA VAL A 203 11.32 -13.02 -7.30
C VAL A 203 10.65 -14.04 -6.38
N LEU A 204 9.57 -14.70 -6.80
CA LEU A 204 8.90 -15.70 -5.96
C LEU A 204 9.81 -16.89 -5.62
N ASN A 205 10.66 -17.30 -6.55
CA ASN A 205 11.63 -18.38 -6.30
C ASN A 205 12.72 -17.95 -5.32
N GLU A 206 13.19 -16.71 -5.40
CA GLU A 206 14.11 -16.13 -4.41
C GLU A 206 13.47 -16.01 -3.03
N LEU A 207 12.21 -15.57 -2.94
CA LEU A 207 11.45 -15.52 -1.68
C LEU A 207 11.28 -16.91 -1.07
N GLU A 208 10.96 -17.92 -1.88
CA GLU A 208 10.80 -19.30 -1.43
C GLU A 208 12.12 -19.89 -0.92
N LYS A 209 13.20 -19.74 -1.71
CA LYS A 209 14.53 -20.23 -1.37
C LYS A 209 15.06 -19.62 -0.07
N ASN A 210 14.75 -18.36 0.19
CA ASN A 210 15.23 -17.62 1.37
C ASN A 210 14.16 -17.47 2.46
N ARG A 211 13.02 -18.17 2.34
CA ARG A 211 11.84 -18.05 3.20
C ARG A 211 12.18 -18.01 4.69
N GLY A 212 12.94 -18.99 5.17
CA GLY A 212 13.29 -19.08 6.59
C GLY A 212 14.14 -17.91 7.10
N ASN A 213 15.04 -17.37 6.27
CA ASN A 213 15.83 -16.20 6.64
C ASN A 213 14.96 -14.94 6.69
N ILE A 214 14.09 -14.75 5.70
CA ILE A 214 13.15 -13.63 5.62
C ILE A 214 12.22 -13.62 6.83
N GLU A 215 11.53 -14.74 7.08
CA GLU A 215 10.56 -14.90 8.17
C GLU A 215 11.22 -14.66 9.54
N MET A 216 12.42 -15.21 9.77
CA MET A 216 13.17 -15.02 11.01
C MET A 216 13.70 -13.59 11.18
N TYR A 217 14.16 -12.96 10.10
CA TYR A 217 14.63 -11.57 10.13
C TYR A 217 13.51 -10.62 10.56
N ILE A 218 12.34 -10.75 9.94
CA ILE A 218 11.19 -9.90 10.27
C ILE A 218 10.70 -10.20 11.71
N SER A 219 10.57 -11.48 12.06
CA SER A 219 10.09 -11.88 13.39
C SER A 219 11.02 -11.41 14.51
N SER A 220 12.33 -11.58 14.38
CA SER A 220 13.31 -11.13 15.36
C SER A 220 13.39 -9.61 15.50
N ARG A 221 13.12 -8.89 14.41
CA ARG A 221 13.02 -7.43 14.40
C ARG A 221 11.83 -6.92 15.20
N ILE A 222 10.68 -7.61 15.11
CA ILE A 222 9.43 -7.28 15.81
C ILE A 222 9.47 -7.74 17.27
N GLU A 223 9.95 -8.97 17.56
CA GLU A 223 9.81 -9.62 18.87
C GLU A 223 10.40 -8.79 20.02
N LYS A 224 11.42 -7.98 19.76
CA LYS A 224 12.02 -7.13 20.80
C LYS A 224 11.12 -5.96 21.23
N TYR A 225 10.04 -5.65 20.51
CA TYR A 225 9.15 -4.51 20.77
C TYR A 225 7.74 -4.90 21.21
N VAL A 226 7.56 -6.16 21.61
CA VAL A 226 6.29 -6.69 22.11
C VAL A 226 6.46 -7.22 23.55
N PRO A 227 5.38 -7.35 24.34
CA PRO A 227 5.44 -7.92 25.70
C PRO A 227 6.09 -9.30 25.71
N GLU A 228 6.78 -9.69 26.79
CA GLU A 228 7.60 -10.92 26.85
C GLU A 228 6.78 -12.21 26.83
N ASP A 229 5.53 -12.15 27.28
CA ASP A 229 4.54 -13.23 27.31
C ASP A 229 3.64 -13.26 26.08
N PHE A 230 3.78 -12.29 25.16
CA PHE A 230 3.00 -12.25 23.93
C PHE A 230 3.54 -13.22 22.88
N GLU A 231 2.65 -14.05 22.35
CA GLU A 231 2.88 -14.91 21.18
C GLU A 231 2.03 -14.48 19.99
N PHE A 232 2.59 -14.55 18.80
CA PHE A 232 1.91 -14.17 17.57
C PHE A 232 2.28 -15.08 16.42
N LYS A 233 1.26 -15.53 15.69
CA LYS A 233 1.43 -16.31 14.46
C LYS A 233 0.63 -15.66 13.34
N GLU A 234 1.25 -15.55 12.19
CA GLU A 234 0.68 -14.84 11.06
C GLU A 234 1.06 -15.42 9.71
N HIS A 235 0.08 -15.40 8.78
CA HIS A 235 0.34 -15.61 7.38
C HIS A 235 0.37 -14.25 6.69
N PHE A 236 1.52 -13.87 6.14
CA PHE A 236 1.67 -12.63 5.41
C PHE A 236 1.44 -12.86 3.92
N ALA A 237 0.36 -12.31 3.39
CA ALA A 237 -0.13 -12.60 2.04
C ALA A 237 0.50 -11.71 0.97
N PHE A 238 0.69 -12.28 -0.21
CA PHE A 238 1.06 -11.54 -1.41
C PHE A 238 -0.11 -11.53 -2.38
N SER A 239 -0.46 -10.35 -2.89
CA SER A 239 -1.51 -10.13 -3.88
C SER A 239 -1.06 -9.16 -4.98
N VAL A 240 -1.99 -8.82 -5.86
CA VAL A 240 -1.85 -7.78 -6.88
C VAL A 240 -3.03 -6.85 -6.72
N GLY A 241 -2.82 -5.54 -6.77
CA GLY A 241 -3.94 -4.62 -6.74
C GLY A 241 -3.58 -3.16 -6.78
N TRP A 242 -4.32 -2.45 -7.62
CA TRP A 242 -4.15 -1.03 -7.82
C TRP A 242 -4.54 -0.19 -6.58
N ALA A 243 -3.78 0.89 -6.40
CA ALA A 243 -3.92 1.97 -5.40
C ALA A 243 -3.61 1.61 -3.94
N ILE A 244 -3.29 0.36 -3.62
CA ILE A 244 -2.91 -0.06 -2.27
C ILE A 244 -1.61 -0.83 -2.27
N ARG A 245 -0.64 -0.38 -1.48
CA ARG A 245 0.68 -1.01 -1.40
C ARG A 245 0.68 -2.14 -0.38
N GLY A 246 0.40 -1.79 0.87
CA GLY A 246 0.18 -2.71 1.98
C GLY A 246 -1.30 -2.70 2.35
N TRP A 247 -1.79 -3.81 2.89
CA TRP A 247 -3.16 -3.92 3.35
C TRP A 247 -3.25 -4.86 4.55
N ALA A 248 -4.24 -4.64 5.41
CA ALA A 248 -4.47 -5.47 6.58
C ALA A 248 -5.95 -5.59 6.91
N THR A 249 -6.36 -6.79 7.31
CA THR A 249 -7.68 -7.10 7.85
C THR A 249 -7.53 -7.88 9.15
N GLY A 250 -8.66 -8.22 9.77
CA GLY A 250 -8.65 -9.16 10.90
C GLY A 250 -8.03 -10.51 10.55
N LYS A 251 -8.01 -10.92 9.26
CA LYS A 251 -7.55 -12.23 8.83
C LYS A 251 -6.12 -12.23 8.28
N TYR A 252 -5.77 -11.32 7.37
CA TYR A 252 -4.43 -11.23 6.77
C TYR A 252 -3.83 -9.84 6.86
N GLY A 253 -2.50 -9.80 6.89
CA GLY A 253 -1.71 -8.65 6.49
C GLY A 253 -1.08 -9.04 5.18
N GLY A 254 -0.94 -8.10 4.26
CA GLY A 254 -0.41 -8.42 2.96
C GLY A 254 0.16 -7.22 2.23
N ILE A 255 0.77 -7.55 1.10
CA ILE A 255 1.41 -6.59 0.20
C ILE A 255 1.06 -6.93 -1.24
N ASN A 256 0.94 -5.89 -2.04
CA ASN A 256 0.80 -5.99 -3.48
C ASN A 256 2.19 -5.99 -4.13
N ILE A 257 2.55 -7.12 -4.76
CA ILE A 257 3.94 -7.44 -5.16
C ILE A 257 4.49 -6.52 -6.26
N GLU A 258 3.62 -5.95 -7.08
CA GLU A 258 3.95 -4.99 -8.13
C GLU A 258 4.58 -3.70 -7.61
N HIS A 259 4.24 -3.29 -6.39
CA HIS A 259 4.82 -2.12 -5.74
C HIS A 259 6.24 -2.37 -5.20
N VAL A 260 6.70 -3.63 -5.20
CA VAL A 260 7.96 -4.06 -4.62
C VAL A 260 8.96 -4.46 -5.71
N LYS A 261 8.50 -5.28 -6.66
CA LYS A 261 9.36 -5.99 -7.64
C LYS A 261 10.47 -6.76 -6.90
N ASP A 262 11.74 -6.47 -7.18
CA ASP A 262 12.91 -7.08 -6.54
C ASP A 262 13.61 -6.17 -5.53
N ASN A 263 12.94 -5.13 -5.04
CA ASN A 263 13.44 -4.35 -3.90
C ASN A 263 13.15 -5.08 -2.58
N TYR A 264 14.01 -6.06 -2.25
CA TYR A 264 13.82 -6.89 -1.06
C TYR A 264 13.92 -6.12 0.25
N ASP A 265 14.76 -5.09 0.35
CA ASP A 265 14.84 -4.31 1.59
C ASP A 265 13.54 -3.55 1.85
N PHE A 266 12.95 -2.99 0.79
CA PHE A 266 11.63 -2.40 0.87
C PHE A 266 10.56 -3.44 1.25
N LEU A 267 10.58 -4.64 0.66
CA LEU A 267 9.68 -5.73 0.99
C LEU A 267 9.73 -6.10 2.48
N LEU A 268 10.92 -6.41 2.98
CA LEU A 268 11.13 -6.81 4.38
C LEU A 268 10.62 -5.75 5.35
N ASN A 269 10.92 -4.48 5.03
CA ASN A 269 10.50 -3.34 5.82
C ASN A 269 8.97 -3.21 5.82
N THR A 270 8.29 -3.35 4.68
CA THR A 270 6.83 -3.29 4.62
C THR A 270 6.19 -4.48 5.34
N ILE A 271 6.70 -5.71 5.20
CA ILE A 271 6.18 -6.85 5.96
C ILE A 271 6.28 -6.58 7.47
N ALA A 272 7.41 -6.02 7.93
CA ALA A 272 7.58 -5.66 9.33
C ALA A 272 6.57 -4.59 9.79
N HIS A 273 6.37 -3.55 8.98
CA HIS A 273 5.43 -2.46 9.26
C HIS A 273 3.99 -2.97 9.41
N GLU A 274 3.49 -3.67 8.39
CA GLU A 274 2.11 -4.16 8.35
C GLU A 274 1.86 -5.26 9.39
N THR A 275 2.84 -6.13 9.64
CA THR A 275 2.73 -7.14 10.70
C THR A 275 2.64 -6.47 12.08
N PHE A 276 3.39 -5.40 12.31
CA PHE A 276 3.36 -4.68 13.59
C PHE A 276 2.00 -4.02 13.82
N HIS A 277 1.34 -3.49 12.78
CA HIS A 277 -0.03 -2.98 12.89
C HIS A 277 -1.03 -4.03 13.39
N ARG A 278 -0.87 -5.29 12.99
CA ARG A 278 -1.74 -6.36 13.47
C ARG A 278 -1.50 -6.70 14.93
N ILE A 279 -0.24 -6.65 15.37
CA ILE A 279 0.11 -6.82 16.78
C ILE A 279 -0.44 -5.65 17.61
N GLN A 280 -0.30 -4.41 17.11
CA GLN A 280 -0.92 -3.24 17.74
C GLN A 280 -2.42 -3.45 17.91
N ALA A 281 -3.15 -3.87 16.87
CA ALA A 281 -4.58 -4.14 16.97
C ALA A 281 -4.89 -5.16 18.08
N MET A 282 -4.13 -6.25 18.20
CA MET A 282 -4.37 -7.26 19.25
C MET A 282 -4.13 -6.78 20.68
N LEU A 283 -3.13 -5.92 20.87
CA LEU A 283 -2.69 -5.49 22.20
C LEU A 283 -3.33 -4.18 22.65
N TYR A 284 -3.90 -3.41 21.72
CA TYR A 284 -4.44 -2.09 22.02
C TYR A 284 -5.62 -2.15 23.00
N PRO A 285 -5.66 -1.28 24.03
CA PRO A 285 -6.75 -1.23 25.00
C PRO A 285 -8.14 -1.14 24.36
N GLY A 286 -9.03 -2.02 24.80
CA GLY A 286 -10.44 -2.01 24.38
C GLY A 286 -10.71 -2.49 22.95
N ASN A 287 -9.68 -2.99 22.25
CA ASN A 287 -9.81 -3.67 20.97
C ASN A 287 -9.85 -5.19 21.19
N GLU A 288 -10.77 -5.89 20.51
CA GLU A 288 -10.87 -7.34 20.58
C GLU A 288 -10.47 -7.95 19.23
N GLY A 289 -9.41 -8.75 19.25
CA GLY A 289 -8.89 -9.43 18.07
C GLY A 289 -8.01 -8.54 17.18
N LYS A 290 -7.97 -8.86 15.88
CA LYS A 290 -7.06 -8.25 14.90
C LYS A 290 -7.73 -7.16 14.04
N GLU A 291 -8.98 -6.81 14.32
CA GLU A 291 -9.69 -5.75 13.60
C GLU A 291 -9.30 -4.38 14.16
N PHE A 292 -9.18 -3.34 13.32
CA PHE A 292 -8.75 -1.99 13.74
C PHE A 292 -9.90 -1.18 14.33
N LYS A 293 -10.46 -1.60 15.46
CA LYS A 293 -11.62 -0.94 16.11
C LYS A 293 -11.24 0.12 17.14
N MET A 294 -9.97 0.48 17.20
CA MET A 294 -9.40 1.44 18.17
C MET A 294 -10.06 2.83 18.11
N PHE A 295 -10.75 3.14 17.02
CA PHE A 295 -11.44 4.42 16.80
C PHE A 295 -12.97 4.35 16.98
N GLU A 296 -13.54 3.17 17.26
CA GLU A 296 -15.00 2.93 17.24
C GLU A 296 -15.70 3.35 18.55
N LYS A 297 -14.96 3.56 19.64
CA LYS A 297 -15.50 3.98 20.94
C LYS A 297 -15.19 5.47 21.19
N PRO A 298 -16.04 6.40 20.71
CA PRO A 298 -15.74 7.81 20.84
C PRO A 298 -15.79 8.29 22.30
N LEU A 299 -14.92 9.23 22.64
CA LEU A 299 -14.99 9.91 23.93
C LEU A 299 -16.22 10.81 23.99
N LYS A 300 -16.78 11.01 25.21
CA LYS A 300 -17.96 11.88 25.41
C LYS A 300 -17.70 13.33 24.98
N ASP A 301 -16.48 13.83 25.22
CA ASP A 301 -16.06 15.16 24.77
C ASP A 301 -15.51 15.07 23.34
N LYS A 302 -16.16 15.75 22.39
CA LYS A 302 -15.80 15.71 20.96
C LYS A 302 -14.41 16.28 20.67
N ALA A 303 -13.94 17.25 21.44
CA ALA A 303 -12.62 17.83 21.26
C ALA A 303 -11.52 16.88 21.77
N MET A 304 -11.78 16.20 22.88
CA MET A 304 -10.90 15.13 23.37
C MET A 304 -10.92 13.91 22.46
N ASP A 305 -12.08 13.52 21.94
CA ASP A 305 -12.20 12.43 20.96
C ASP A 305 -11.34 12.70 19.71
N ALA A 306 -11.43 13.92 19.17
CA ALA A 306 -10.62 14.36 18.05
C ALA A 306 -9.12 14.28 18.33
N LEU A 307 -8.70 14.76 19.51
CA LEU A 307 -7.30 14.73 19.92
C LEU A 307 -6.80 13.29 20.13
N TYR A 308 -7.62 12.45 20.76
CA TYR A 308 -7.33 11.03 20.97
C TYR A 308 -7.14 10.28 19.66
N LYS A 309 -8.00 10.53 18.65
CA LYS A 309 -7.84 9.96 17.31
C LYS A 309 -6.51 10.35 16.68
N ALA A 310 -6.15 11.64 16.72
CA ALA A 310 -4.86 12.11 16.19
C ALA A 310 -3.66 11.48 16.92
N MET A 311 -3.71 11.41 18.26
CA MET A 311 -2.67 10.75 19.06
C MET A 311 -2.53 9.28 18.70
N THR A 312 -3.67 8.59 18.55
CA THR A 312 -3.70 7.17 18.20
C THR A 312 -3.12 6.91 16.82
N TYR A 313 -3.43 7.73 15.82
CA TYR A 313 -2.79 7.65 14.50
C TYR A 313 -1.27 7.83 14.57
N VAL A 314 -0.78 8.86 15.26
CA VAL A 314 0.67 9.08 15.43
C VAL A 314 1.35 7.91 16.11
N PHE A 315 0.71 7.34 17.13
CA PHE A 315 1.22 6.17 17.83
C PHE A 315 1.31 4.95 16.90
N LEU A 316 0.23 4.62 16.19
CA LEU A 316 0.15 3.42 15.36
C LEU A 316 1.12 3.50 14.18
N GLU A 317 1.00 4.54 13.35
CA GLU A 317 1.84 4.75 12.17
C GLU A 317 3.29 5.00 12.57
N GLY A 318 3.50 5.73 13.66
CA GLY A 318 4.81 6.09 14.16
C GLY A 318 5.64 4.92 14.65
N THR A 319 5.03 4.10 15.51
CA THR A 319 5.73 2.91 16.03
C THR A 319 5.92 1.88 14.93
N ALA A 320 4.94 1.65 14.04
CA ALA A 320 5.14 0.77 12.89
C ALA A 320 6.26 1.26 11.94
N THR A 321 6.33 2.57 11.68
CA THR A 321 7.44 3.18 10.91
C THR A 321 8.78 3.05 11.63
N TYR A 322 8.80 3.15 12.96
CA TYR A 322 10.01 2.91 13.75
C TYR A 322 10.46 1.45 13.67
N ILE A 323 9.54 0.50 13.76
CA ILE A 323 9.86 -0.92 13.53
C ILE A 323 10.40 -1.11 12.11
N GLN A 324 9.75 -0.52 11.10
CA GLN A 324 10.16 -0.58 9.70
C GLN A 324 11.57 -0.04 9.44
N LYS A 325 11.92 1.12 10.00
CA LYS A 325 13.15 1.85 9.63
C LYS A 325 14.25 1.79 10.70
N GLY A 326 13.90 1.54 11.95
CA GLY A 326 14.80 1.64 13.09
C GLY A 326 15.11 3.09 13.40
N GLY A 327 16.38 3.47 13.31
CA GLY A 327 16.87 4.82 13.64
C GLY A 327 16.14 5.98 12.95
N PHE A 328 16.41 7.19 13.41
CA PHE A 328 15.81 8.41 12.87
C PHE A 328 16.88 9.30 12.23
N LEU A 329 16.58 9.83 11.03
CA LEU A 329 17.49 10.72 10.30
C LEU A 329 17.12 12.19 10.57
N GLU A 330 18.10 13.01 10.95
CA GLU A 330 17.89 14.42 11.32
C GLU A 330 17.29 15.27 10.19
N GLU A 331 17.56 14.92 8.93
CA GLU A 331 16.96 15.57 7.76
C GLU A 331 15.42 15.54 7.75
N ASN A 332 14.81 14.64 8.52
CA ASN A 332 13.35 14.53 8.66
C ASN A 332 12.77 15.46 9.75
N LEU A 333 13.59 16.18 10.53
CA LEU A 333 13.12 17.12 11.56
C LEU A 333 12.17 18.21 11.03
N PRO A 334 12.34 18.79 9.82
CA PRO A 334 11.35 19.71 9.27
C PRO A 334 9.95 19.08 9.12
N ASN A 335 9.88 17.79 8.79
CA ASN A 335 8.60 17.06 8.69
C ASN A 335 8.01 16.74 10.08
N VAL A 336 8.85 16.50 11.10
CA VAL A 336 8.39 16.44 12.50
C VAL A 336 7.72 17.75 12.91
N GLN A 337 8.32 18.90 12.57
CA GLN A 337 7.75 20.22 12.89
C GLN A 337 6.42 20.45 12.18
N LYS A 338 6.24 19.96 10.94
CA LYS A 338 4.93 19.98 10.27
C LYS A 338 3.88 19.18 11.05
N GLY A 339 4.25 18.02 11.61
CA GLY A 339 3.36 17.21 12.46
C GLY A 339 2.96 17.93 13.74
N VAL A 340 3.92 18.56 14.43
CA VAL A 340 3.67 19.37 15.62
C VAL A 340 2.76 20.57 15.30
N ALA A 341 3.01 21.26 14.19
CA ALA A 341 2.18 22.37 13.73
C ALA A 341 0.74 21.91 13.45
N LEU A 342 0.55 20.71 12.90
CA LEU A 342 -0.76 20.14 12.66
C LEU A 342 -1.52 19.82 13.97
N PHE A 343 -0.84 19.35 15.03
CA PHE A 343 -1.47 19.23 16.36
C PHE A 343 -1.90 20.59 16.93
N LYS A 344 -1.09 21.63 16.74
CA LYS A 344 -1.44 22.99 17.17
C LYS A 344 -2.68 23.50 16.42
N GLU A 345 -2.76 23.25 15.11
CA GLU A 345 -3.92 23.58 14.27
C GLU A 345 -5.16 22.80 14.72
N LEU A 346 -5.03 21.49 14.93
CA LEU A 346 -6.08 20.61 15.46
C LEU A 346 -6.61 21.16 16.79
N TYR A 347 -5.71 21.42 17.75
CA TYR A 347 -6.06 21.93 19.08
C TYR A 347 -6.88 23.22 19.00
N LYS A 348 -6.40 24.21 18.23
CA LYS A 348 -7.14 25.46 18.03
C LYS A 348 -8.51 25.21 17.41
N THR A 349 -8.57 24.36 16.40
CA THR A 349 -9.80 24.05 15.65
C THR A 349 -10.86 23.44 16.56
N VAL A 350 -10.50 22.46 17.39
CA VAL A 350 -11.48 21.71 18.20
C VAL A 350 -11.74 22.34 19.58
N PHE A 351 -10.73 22.89 20.26
CA PHE A 351 -10.89 23.47 21.61
C PHE A 351 -11.24 24.96 21.61
N GLN A 352 -10.69 25.75 20.68
CA GLN A 352 -10.92 27.21 20.65
C GLN A 352 -12.07 27.58 19.72
N TYR A 353 -12.06 27.05 18.50
CA TYR A 353 -13.04 27.39 17.47
C TYR A 353 -14.24 26.46 17.43
N LYS A 354 -14.17 25.28 18.07
CA LYS A 354 -15.23 24.25 18.11
C LYS A 354 -15.74 23.83 16.72
N LYS A 355 -14.83 23.80 15.73
CA LYS A 355 -15.10 23.44 14.32
C LYS A 355 -14.85 21.96 14.06
N TYR A 356 -15.73 21.11 14.57
CA TYR A 356 -15.58 19.66 14.49
C TYR A 356 -15.71 19.10 13.06
N GLU A 357 -16.41 19.81 12.18
CA GLU A 357 -16.57 19.46 10.77
C GLU A 357 -15.25 19.44 9.99
N LYS A 358 -14.23 20.14 10.48
CA LYS A 358 -12.89 20.19 9.87
C LYS A 358 -11.95 19.08 10.35
N LEU A 359 -12.39 18.24 11.28
CA LEU A 359 -11.55 17.21 11.90
C LEU A 359 -11.02 16.22 10.87
N GLU A 360 -11.92 15.68 10.05
CA GLU A 360 -11.60 14.66 9.05
C GLU A 360 -10.54 15.18 8.06
N GLU A 361 -10.68 16.43 7.62
CA GLU A 361 -9.72 17.11 6.75
C GLU A 361 -8.33 17.20 7.40
N LEU A 362 -8.25 17.59 8.67
CA LEU A 362 -7.01 17.72 9.41
C LEU A 362 -6.32 16.37 9.67
N LEU A 363 -7.10 15.35 10.05
CA LEU A 363 -6.58 13.99 10.23
C LEU A 363 -6.06 13.44 8.90
N ASN A 364 -6.82 13.60 7.81
CA ASN A 364 -6.40 13.18 6.48
C ASN A 364 -5.14 13.89 6.00
N ARG A 365 -4.96 15.19 6.29
CA ARG A 365 -3.70 15.91 6.03
C ARG A 365 -2.51 15.32 6.78
N GLY A 366 -2.74 14.77 7.98
CA GLY A 366 -1.72 14.12 8.79
C GLY A 366 -1.30 12.75 8.28
N LEU A 367 -2.23 12.03 7.64
CA LEU A 367 -2.07 10.63 7.22
C LEU A 367 -1.73 10.46 5.73
N ARG A 368 -2.29 11.31 4.86
CA ARG A 368 -2.20 11.14 3.40
C ARG A 368 -0.75 11.09 2.91
N SER A 369 -0.44 10.05 2.13
CA SER A 369 0.83 9.87 1.42
C SER A 369 2.08 9.87 2.32
N ASN A 370 2.07 9.10 3.42
CA ASN A 370 3.11 9.16 4.47
C ASN A 370 3.21 10.56 5.09
N GLY A 371 2.05 11.11 5.47
CA GLY A 371 1.93 12.47 5.96
C GLY A 371 2.73 12.74 7.25
N PRO A 372 2.71 13.99 7.74
CA PRO A 372 3.57 14.42 8.83
C PRO A 372 3.37 13.66 10.16
N PHE A 373 2.24 12.96 10.36
CA PHE A 373 2.05 12.12 11.54
C PHE A 373 2.91 10.85 11.55
N TYR A 374 3.22 10.27 10.38
CA TYR A 374 4.16 9.15 10.26
C TYR A 374 5.54 9.55 10.79
N VAL A 375 6.04 10.69 10.31
CA VAL A 375 7.39 11.17 10.66
C VAL A 375 7.48 11.61 12.11
N LEU A 376 6.46 12.31 12.62
CA LEU A 376 6.38 12.69 14.03
C LEU A 376 6.35 11.45 14.94
N GLY A 377 5.51 10.47 14.62
CA GLY A 377 5.41 9.25 15.39
C GLY A 377 6.69 8.41 15.36
N HIS A 378 7.35 8.31 14.20
CA HIS A 378 8.65 7.66 14.06
C HIS A 378 9.70 8.32 14.96
N TYR A 379 9.75 9.66 14.95
CA TYR A 379 10.64 10.42 15.82
C TYR A 379 10.35 10.17 17.31
N MET A 380 9.08 10.20 17.71
CA MET A 380 8.67 9.95 19.10
C MET A 380 9.06 8.53 19.56
N ALA A 381 8.80 7.51 18.74
CA ALA A 381 9.17 6.14 19.03
C ALA A 381 10.68 5.96 19.16
N HIS A 382 11.46 6.61 18.27
CA HIS A 382 12.92 6.62 18.36
C HIS A 382 13.43 7.24 19.67
N VAL A 383 12.87 8.38 20.09
CA VAL A 383 13.24 9.05 21.34
C VAL A 383 12.88 8.19 22.55
N ILE A 384 11.71 7.54 22.54
CA ILE A 384 11.26 6.65 23.62
C ILE A 384 12.18 5.43 23.73
N ASP A 385 12.48 4.74 22.63
CA ASP A 385 13.38 3.58 22.65
C ASP A 385 14.78 3.99 23.13
N LYS A 386 15.32 5.11 22.63
CA LYS A 386 16.64 5.60 23.05
C LYS A 386 16.72 5.92 24.55
N LYS A 387 15.64 6.46 25.14
CA LYS A 387 15.64 6.89 26.55
C LYS A 387 15.21 5.80 27.53
N PHE A 388 14.24 4.98 27.15
CA PHE A 388 13.56 4.03 28.05
C PHE A 388 13.69 2.57 27.60
N GLY A 389 14.25 2.33 26.42
CA GLY A 389 14.42 1.00 25.83
C GLY A 389 13.18 0.44 25.16
N ASN A 390 13.37 -0.67 24.45
CA ASN A 390 12.38 -1.37 23.64
C ASN A 390 11.14 -1.81 24.44
N ARG A 391 11.32 -2.19 25.71
CA ARG A 391 10.22 -2.53 26.63
C ARG A 391 9.23 -1.38 26.82
N ALA A 392 9.68 -0.13 26.70
CA ALA A 392 8.78 1.02 26.81
C ALA A 392 7.83 1.11 25.61
N ILE A 393 8.29 0.74 24.40
CA ILE A 393 7.43 0.63 23.22
C ILE A 393 6.42 -0.52 23.39
N ALA A 394 6.87 -1.67 23.89
CA ALA A 394 5.98 -2.79 24.20
C ALA A 394 4.86 -2.41 25.17
N ASN A 395 5.20 -1.70 26.27
CA ASN A 395 4.22 -1.22 27.24
C ASN A 395 3.21 -0.22 26.63
N CYS A 396 3.59 0.53 25.59
CA CYS A 396 2.66 1.41 24.90
C CYS A 396 1.61 0.63 24.11
N LEU A 397 1.90 -0.60 23.65
CA LEU A 397 0.93 -1.43 22.95
C LEU A 397 -0.25 -1.76 23.87
N GLU A 398 0.03 -2.13 25.12
CA GLU A 398 -0.97 -2.53 26.13
C GLU A 398 -1.65 -1.35 26.83
N LYS A 399 -1.04 -0.15 26.80
CA LYS A 399 -1.57 1.06 27.47
C LYS A 399 -2.10 2.10 26.48
N GLY A 400 -1.91 1.86 25.19
CA GLY A 400 -2.39 2.69 24.09
C GLY A 400 -1.65 4.02 23.90
N SER A 401 -2.23 4.86 23.05
CA SER A 401 -1.64 6.13 22.64
C SER A 401 -1.39 7.14 23.77
N PRO A 402 -2.19 7.21 24.87
CA PRO A 402 -1.88 8.13 25.97
C PRO A 402 -0.53 7.83 26.63
N GLU A 403 -0.18 6.56 26.83
CA GLU A 403 1.11 6.18 27.41
C GLU A 403 2.28 6.57 26.50
N PHE A 404 2.14 6.35 25.20
CA PHE A 404 3.15 6.74 24.21
C PHE A 404 3.45 8.24 24.27
N PHE A 405 2.41 9.08 24.30
CA PHE A 405 2.60 10.52 24.46
C PHE A 405 3.17 10.87 25.85
N ARG A 406 2.70 10.25 26.92
CA ARG A 406 3.20 10.46 28.29
C ARG A 406 4.71 10.22 28.38
N LEU A 407 5.21 9.13 27.80
CA LEU A 407 6.64 8.82 27.76
C LEU A 407 7.43 9.83 26.93
N PHE A 408 6.88 10.28 25.80
CA PHE A 408 7.55 11.28 24.98
C PHE A 408 7.64 12.66 25.66
N ILE A 409 6.57 13.15 26.29
CA ILE A 409 6.53 14.52 26.85
C ILE A 409 7.47 14.72 28.04
N VAL A 410 7.84 13.65 28.75
CA VAL A 410 8.84 13.71 29.84
C VAL A 410 10.28 13.68 29.35
N THR A 411 10.50 13.70 28.03
CA THR A 411 11.81 13.87 27.41
C THR A 411 12.14 15.34 27.17
N THR A 412 13.39 15.65 26.85
CA THR A 412 13.81 16.99 26.46
C THR A 412 13.15 17.42 25.15
N GLU A 413 13.04 16.49 24.22
CA GLU A 413 12.42 16.58 22.91
C GLU A 413 10.90 16.74 23.00
N GLY A 414 10.28 16.21 24.06
CA GLY A 414 8.86 16.37 24.35
C GLY A 414 8.36 17.82 24.41
N LYS A 415 9.27 18.77 24.66
CA LYS A 415 8.99 20.21 24.73
C LYS A 415 8.73 20.86 23.36
N ILE A 416 8.77 20.10 22.26
CA ILE A 416 8.38 20.59 20.92
C ILE A 416 6.89 20.96 20.86
N PHE A 417 6.03 20.34 21.67
CA PHE A 417 4.62 20.69 21.75
C PHE A 417 4.38 21.94 22.63
N SER A 418 3.33 22.70 22.32
CA SER A 418 2.98 23.87 23.15
C SER A 418 2.42 23.44 24.51
N LYS A 419 2.49 24.33 25.51
CA LYS A 419 1.99 24.05 26.87
C LYS A 419 0.51 23.65 26.88
N GLU A 420 -0.29 24.27 26.02
CA GLU A 420 -1.72 23.99 25.89
C GLU A 420 -1.95 22.58 25.35
N THR A 421 -1.22 22.20 24.30
CA THR A 421 -1.30 20.85 23.70
C THR A 421 -0.83 19.79 24.70
N LEU A 422 0.25 20.04 25.44
CA LEU A 422 0.75 19.14 26.49
C LEU A 422 -0.27 18.93 27.61
N ALA A 423 -0.90 20.01 28.09
CA ALA A 423 -1.94 19.93 29.11
C ALA A 423 -3.17 19.17 28.61
N ALA A 424 -3.49 19.26 27.32
CA ALA A 424 -4.59 18.50 26.72
C ALA A 424 -4.29 17.00 26.63
N PHE A 425 -3.06 16.62 26.21
CA PHE A 425 -2.63 15.23 26.21
C PHE A 425 -2.74 14.58 27.58
N GLN A 426 -2.37 15.30 28.65
CA GLN A 426 -2.44 14.81 30.03
C GLN A 426 -3.86 14.59 30.56
N LYS A 427 -4.87 15.21 29.94
CA LYS A 427 -6.29 15.02 30.32
C LYS A 427 -6.93 13.79 29.71
N ILE A 428 -6.32 13.22 28.67
CA ILE A 428 -6.76 11.97 28.07
C ILE A 428 -6.22 10.86 28.97
N GLU A 429 -7.00 10.51 29.99
CA GLU A 429 -6.71 9.36 30.85
C GLU A 429 -6.83 8.05 30.05
N ILE A 430 -6.06 7.05 30.47
CA ILE A 430 -6.22 5.69 30.00
C ILE A 430 -7.58 5.24 30.54
N ALA A 431 -8.61 5.24 29.70
CA ALA A 431 -9.85 4.54 29.99
C ALA A 431 -9.49 3.05 30.03
N SER A 432 -9.16 2.57 31.23
CA SER A 432 -8.88 1.16 31.54
C SER A 432 -10.15 0.33 31.44
#